data_AF-A0A0P0WIM1-F1
#
_entry.id   AF-A0A0P0WIM1-F1
#
_cell.length_a   1.000
_cell.length_b   1.000
_cell.length_c   1.000
_cell.angle_alpha   90.00
_cell.angle_beta   90.00
_cell.angle_gamma   90.00
#
_symmetry.space_group_name_H-M   'P 1'
#
loop_
_entity.id
_entity.type
_entity.pdbx_description
1 polymer ?
#
loop_
_entity_poly.entity_id
_entity_poly.type
_entity_poly.pdbx_seq_one_letter_code
_entity_poly.pdbx_strand_id
1 'polypeptide(L)'
;MDRSDYDLDLDLDVLHRPPEILPSLALTTEWKQEMERPEEYFPWKGSNSIFDSNERPKDLNNKKLNAYTGTYTVADDYVLKVLIKKGPQLRLESYDLLSNFRHTNAILLLDYYTEAGNQHRLVFPEVDGSFSAWCEMAGKAALFDEQGRMTHLLKNMAA
;
A
#
# COMPACT_ATOMS: atom_id res chain seq x y z
N MET A 1 23.96 8.28 -48.44
CA MET A 1 24.66 9.42 -47.82
C MET A 1 23.92 10.63 -48.36
N ASP A 2 22.89 11.11 -47.68
CA ASP A 2 23.05 11.93 -46.48
C ASP A 2 21.98 11.64 -45.41
N ARG A 3 22.38 11.79 -44.13
CA ARG A 3 21.58 11.54 -42.91
C ARG A 3 21.79 12.76 -42.01
N SER A 4 20.74 13.54 -41.79
CA SER A 4 20.46 14.46 -40.67
C SER A 4 19.49 15.52 -41.25
N ASP A 5 18.34 15.84 -40.68
CA ASP A 5 18.14 16.30 -39.31
C ASP A 5 16.79 15.79 -38.78
N TYR A 6 16.82 15.17 -37.60
CA TYR A 6 15.66 15.03 -36.73
C TYR A 6 15.86 16.03 -35.61
N ASP A 7 15.08 17.11 -35.60
CA ASP A 7 14.94 18.01 -34.47
C ASP A 7 14.32 17.25 -33.30
N LEU A 8 15.15 16.92 -32.32
CA LEU A 8 14.78 16.50 -30.98
C LEU A 8 15.31 17.57 -30.03
N ASP A 9 14.49 18.61 -29.82
CA ASP A 9 14.66 19.55 -28.71
C ASP A 9 14.36 18.82 -27.39
N LEU A 10 15.40 18.18 -26.85
CA LEU A 10 15.50 17.76 -25.47
C LEU A 10 16.47 18.71 -24.78
N ASP A 11 15.95 19.82 -24.27
CA ASP A 11 16.64 20.67 -23.31
C ASP A 11 16.92 19.86 -22.04
N LEU A 12 18.18 19.44 -21.91
CA LEU A 12 18.68 18.62 -20.81
C LEU A 12 19.98 19.24 -20.28
N ASP A 13 19.86 20.44 -19.72
CA ASP A 13 20.86 21.09 -18.87
C ASP A 13 20.04 21.96 -17.89
N VAL A 14 20.13 21.88 -16.56
CA VAL A 14 21.33 21.93 -15.74
C VAL A 14 21.08 21.22 -14.40
N LEU A 15 21.90 20.21 -14.13
CA LEU A 15 22.16 19.63 -12.81
C LEU A 15 22.88 20.64 -11.92
N HIS A 16 22.21 21.27 -10.94
CA HIS A 16 22.87 21.79 -9.73
C HIS A 16 21.98 21.46 -8.50
N ARG A 17 22.51 20.68 -7.54
CA ARG A 17 21.87 20.35 -6.25
C ARG A 17 22.25 21.36 -5.15
N PRO A 18 21.42 21.51 -4.10
CA PRO A 18 21.24 22.72 -3.27
C PRO A 18 21.98 22.65 -1.91
N PRO A 19 21.77 23.60 -0.98
CA PRO A 19 20.79 23.34 0.08
C PRO A 19 20.11 24.59 0.70
N GLU A 20 18.79 24.59 0.87
CA GLU A 20 18.14 25.32 1.97
C GLU A 20 17.02 24.47 2.57
N ILE A 21 17.12 24.28 3.88
CA ILE A 21 16.09 23.69 4.74
C ILE A 21 15.09 24.81 5.05
N LEU A 22 13.79 24.57 4.84
CA LEU A 22 12.65 25.07 5.63
C LEU A 22 11.31 24.69 4.92
N PRO A 23 10.21 24.55 5.67
CA PRO A 23 9.81 23.44 6.51
C PRO A 23 8.84 22.48 5.79
N SER A 24 8.49 21.38 6.44
CA SER A 24 7.47 20.41 6.06
C SER A 24 6.10 21.05 5.76
N LEU A 25 5.89 21.51 4.52
CA LEU A 25 4.57 21.56 3.93
C LEU A 25 4.28 20.14 3.48
N ALA A 26 3.49 19.43 4.28
CA ALA A 26 2.83 18.23 3.83
C ALA A 26 2.20 18.54 2.47
N LEU A 27 2.78 18.00 1.41
CA LEU A 27 2.14 17.87 0.11
C LEU A 27 0.98 16.89 0.33
N THR A 28 -0.11 17.40 0.88
CA THR A 28 -1.38 16.69 1.01
C THR A 28 -2.02 16.73 -0.37
N THR A 29 -1.78 15.69 -1.15
CA THR A 29 -2.55 15.43 -2.36
C THR A 29 -3.85 14.76 -1.93
N GLU A 30 -4.91 15.55 -1.73
CA GLU A 30 -6.27 15.00 -1.60
C GLU A 30 -6.71 14.49 -2.96
N TRP A 31 -6.75 13.17 -3.13
CA TRP A 31 -7.35 12.54 -4.30
C TRP A 31 -8.82 12.26 -4.02
N LYS A 32 -9.70 13.08 -4.60
CA LYS A 32 -11.13 12.78 -4.73
C LYS A 32 -11.35 12.12 -6.08
N GLN A 33 -11.53 10.81 -6.08
CA GLN A 33 -11.96 10.07 -7.27
C GLN A 33 -13.45 9.76 -7.13
N GLU A 34 -14.30 10.56 -7.78
CA GLU A 34 -15.71 10.24 -7.95
C GLU A 34 -15.82 9.10 -8.99
N MET A 35 -15.96 7.85 -8.51
CA MET A 35 -16.29 6.72 -9.38
C MET A 35 -17.81 6.49 -9.37
N GLU A 36 -18.50 6.79 -10.47
CA GLU A 36 -19.81 6.20 -10.77
C GLU A 36 -19.60 4.71 -11.10
N ARG A 37 -19.87 3.81 -10.14
CA ARG A 37 -19.93 2.37 -10.38
C ARG A 37 -21.36 1.95 -10.76
N PRO A 38 -21.55 0.97 -11.66
CA PRO A 38 -22.88 0.51 -12.07
C PRO A 38 -23.74 0.12 -10.85
N GLU A 39 -24.97 0.63 -10.79
CA GLU A 39 -25.84 0.71 -9.60
C GLU A 39 -26.26 -0.64 -8.95
N GLU A 40 -25.82 -1.80 -9.45
CA GLU A 40 -26.49 -3.05 -9.12
C GLU A 40 -25.99 -3.80 -7.87
N TYR A 41 -24.99 -3.33 -7.11
CA TYR A 41 -24.43 -4.20 -6.05
C TYR A 41 -23.99 -3.60 -4.70
N PHE A 42 -24.27 -2.34 -4.36
CA PHE A 42 -24.01 -1.84 -2.99
C PHE A 42 -25.08 -0.84 -2.52
N PRO A 43 -25.67 -1.00 -1.31
CA PRO A 43 -26.78 -0.16 -0.85
C PRO A 43 -26.37 1.26 -0.41
N TRP A 44 -25.12 1.67 -0.61
CA TRP A 44 -24.57 2.90 -0.06
C TRP A 44 -24.35 3.90 -1.20
N LYS A 45 -25.16 4.97 -1.24
CA LYS A 45 -24.87 6.15 -2.07
C LYS A 45 -23.75 6.93 -1.40
N GLY A 46 -22.68 7.22 -2.12
CA GLY A 46 -21.61 8.09 -1.63
C GLY A 46 -20.32 7.97 -2.43
N SER A 47 -19.36 8.83 -2.12
CA SER A 47 -18.02 8.80 -2.72
C SER A 47 -17.06 8.02 -1.85
N ASN A 48 -16.07 7.37 -2.47
CA ASN A 48 -14.94 6.79 -1.75
C ASN A 48 -13.73 7.69 -1.96
N SER A 49 -12.98 7.98 -0.89
CA SER A 49 -11.76 8.78 -0.98
C SER A 49 -10.63 8.15 -0.19
N ILE A 50 -9.42 8.35 -0.69
CA ILE A 50 -8.18 7.87 -0.07
C ILE A 50 -7.33 9.09 0.25
N PHE A 51 -6.98 9.23 1.53
CA PHE A 51 -5.96 10.17 1.96
C PHE A 51 -4.67 9.40 2.25
N ASP A 52 -3.60 9.78 1.56
CA ASP A 52 -2.26 9.22 1.72
C ASP A 52 -1.43 10.15 2.60
N SER A 53 -1.04 9.70 3.78
CA SER A 53 -0.25 10.52 4.72
C SER A 53 1.20 10.72 4.24
N ASN A 54 1.65 9.90 3.28
CA ASN A 54 3.06 9.75 2.90
C ASN A 54 4.01 9.35 4.04
N GLU A 55 3.49 8.91 5.18
CA GLU A 55 4.27 8.42 6.31
C GLU A 55 4.49 6.91 6.21
N ARG A 56 5.70 6.45 6.52
CA ARG A 56 5.98 5.01 6.62
C ARG A 56 5.78 4.52 8.04
N PRO A 57 4.79 3.64 8.30
CA PRO A 57 4.58 3.10 9.63
C PRO A 57 5.74 2.20 10.04
N LYS A 58 5.90 2.03 11.36
CA LYS A 58 6.78 1.04 11.93
C LYS A 58 5.99 -0.24 12.17
N ASP A 59 6.61 -1.37 11.88
CA ASP A 59 6.13 -2.69 12.28
C ASP A 59 6.37 -2.91 13.79
N LEU A 60 5.87 -4.01 14.34
CA LEU A 60 5.98 -4.37 15.75
C LEU A 60 7.44 -4.32 16.28
N ASN A 61 8.39 -4.74 15.45
CA ASN A 61 9.82 -4.74 15.78
C ASN A 61 10.53 -3.38 15.53
N ASN A 62 9.77 -2.28 15.41
CA ASN A 62 10.25 -0.94 15.08
C ASN A 62 10.91 -0.75 13.70
N LYS A 63 10.94 -1.77 12.84
CA LYS A 63 11.43 -1.63 11.45
C LYS A 63 10.38 -0.88 10.62
N LYS A 64 10.82 -0.02 9.69
CA LYS A 64 9.90 0.67 8.78
C LYS A 64 9.30 -0.31 7.77
N LEU A 65 7.98 -0.28 7.63
CA LEU A 65 7.29 -1.05 6.60
C LEU A 65 7.55 -0.45 5.22
N ASN A 66 7.54 -1.30 4.19
CA ASN A 66 7.55 -0.88 2.79
C ASN A 66 6.12 -0.61 2.31
N ALA A 67 5.41 0.25 3.05
CA ALA A 67 4.06 0.72 2.80
C ALA A 67 3.92 2.11 3.43
N TYR A 68 2.82 2.78 3.16
CA TYR A 68 2.52 4.12 3.67
C TYR A 68 1.20 4.10 4.43
N THR A 69 1.02 4.93 5.45
CA THR A 69 -0.27 5.04 6.14
C THR A 69 -1.22 5.93 5.36
N GLY A 70 -2.50 5.75 5.60
CA GLY A 70 -3.55 6.59 5.04
C GLY A 70 -4.89 6.33 5.69
N THR A 71 -5.91 7.03 5.20
CA THR A 71 -7.31 6.77 5.56
C THR A 71 -8.14 6.53 4.30
N TYR A 72 -9.01 5.52 4.36
CA TYR A 72 -10.00 5.21 3.33
C TYR A 72 -11.38 5.57 3.85
N THR A 73 -12.01 6.57 3.25
CA THR A 73 -13.36 7.00 3.59
C THR A 73 -14.33 6.39 2.60
N VAL A 74 -15.34 5.69 3.10
CA VAL A 74 -16.42 5.09 2.33
C VAL A 74 -17.69 5.85 2.62
N ALA A 75 -18.41 6.26 1.56
CA ALA A 75 -19.69 6.97 1.65
C ALA A 75 -19.66 8.22 2.57
N ASP A 76 -18.53 8.93 2.58
CA ASP A 76 -18.29 10.17 3.33
C ASP A 76 -18.34 10.08 4.87
N ASP A 77 -18.67 8.93 5.47
CA ASP A 77 -18.82 8.79 6.93
C ASP A 77 -18.00 7.65 7.55
N TYR A 78 -17.72 6.58 6.80
CA TYR A 78 -17.02 5.41 7.31
C TYR A 78 -15.52 5.48 6.99
N VAL A 79 -14.73 5.80 8.01
CA VAL A 79 -13.27 5.98 7.86
C VAL A 79 -12.51 4.75 8.38
N LEU A 80 -11.71 4.15 7.52
CA LEU A 80 -10.79 3.05 7.81
C LEU A 80 -9.35 3.56 7.80
N LYS A 81 -8.52 3.11 8.75
CA LYS A 81 -7.06 3.23 8.61
C LYS A 81 -6.55 2.19 7.63
N VAL A 82 -5.66 2.61 6.74
CA VAL A 82 -5.17 1.77 5.64
C VAL A 82 -3.66 1.83 5.49
N LEU A 83 -3.13 0.78 4.87
CA LEU A 83 -1.77 0.70 4.34
C LEU A 83 -1.82 0.81 2.82
N ILE A 84 -1.00 1.70 2.27
CA ILE A 84 -0.89 1.98 0.84
C ILE A 84 0.45 1.44 0.34
N LYS A 85 0.41 0.41 -0.50
CA LYS A 85 1.59 -0.13 -1.18
C LYS A 85 1.78 0.62 -2.50
N LYS A 86 3.00 1.12 -2.70
CA LYS A 86 3.40 1.96 -3.84
C LYS A 86 4.41 1.21 -4.73
N GLY A 87 4.23 1.23 -6.05
CA GLY A 87 5.29 0.82 -6.98
C GLY A 87 4.85 0.61 -8.43
N PRO A 88 5.72 0.93 -9.42
CA PRO A 88 5.43 0.77 -10.84
C PRO A 88 5.25 -0.69 -11.28
N GLN A 89 5.70 -1.65 -10.48
CA GLN A 89 5.60 -3.08 -10.76
C GLN A 89 4.26 -3.71 -10.36
N LEU A 90 3.37 -2.96 -9.68
CA LEU A 90 2.09 -3.49 -9.22
C LEU A 90 1.10 -3.49 -10.40
N ARG A 91 1.02 -4.60 -11.13
CA ARG A 91 0.14 -4.71 -12.31
C ARG A 91 -1.31 -4.92 -11.91
N LEU A 92 -2.16 -4.02 -12.38
CA LEU A 92 -3.62 -3.96 -12.25
C LEU A 92 -4.34 -5.30 -12.46
N GLU A 93 -4.04 -5.97 -13.57
CA GLU A 93 -4.73 -7.19 -14.03
C GLU A 93 -4.67 -8.31 -12.98
N SER A 94 -3.55 -8.40 -12.25
CA SER A 94 -3.38 -9.38 -11.18
C SER A 94 -4.29 -9.10 -9.97
N TYR A 95 -4.68 -7.84 -9.76
CA TYR A 95 -5.42 -7.37 -8.60
C TYR A 95 -6.92 -7.28 -8.83
N ASP A 96 -7.39 -7.17 -10.07
CA ASP A 96 -8.83 -7.26 -10.39
C ASP A 96 -9.43 -8.57 -9.87
N LEU A 97 -8.70 -9.68 -9.98
CA LEU A 97 -9.09 -10.97 -9.40
C LEU A 97 -9.19 -10.94 -7.87
N LEU A 98 -8.37 -10.12 -7.21
CA LEU A 98 -8.33 -10.00 -5.76
C LEU A 98 -9.38 -9.03 -5.19
N SER A 99 -9.93 -8.14 -6.03
CA SER A 99 -10.95 -7.17 -5.61
C SER A 99 -12.18 -7.83 -4.97
N ASN A 100 -12.56 -9.00 -5.48
CA ASN A 100 -13.70 -9.79 -5.02
C ASN A 100 -13.30 -10.93 -4.06
N PHE A 101 -12.01 -11.13 -3.82
CA PHE A 101 -11.56 -12.19 -2.93
C PHE A 101 -11.74 -11.77 -1.46
N ARG A 102 -12.53 -12.54 -0.71
CA ARG A 102 -12.81 -12.31 0.71
C ARG A 102 -12.61 -13.63 1.46
N HIS A 103 -11.64 -13.67 2.36
CA HIS A 103 -11.36 -14.84 3.20
C HIS A 103 -10.81 -14.40 4.56
N THR A 104 -11.22 -15.07 5.64
CA THR A 104 -10.89 -14.66 7.03
C THR A 104 -9.37 -14.59 7.29
N ASN A 105 -8.58 -15.42 6.60
CA ASN A 105 -7.12 -15.47 6.76
C ASN A 105 -6.35 -14.67 5.70
N ALA A 106 -7.02 -13.83 4.91
CA ALA A 106 -6.38 -13.04 3.88
C ALA A 106 -6.66 -11.55 4.09
N ILE A 107 -5.60 -10.74 3.98
CA ILE A 107 -5.74 -9.28 4.00
C ILE A 107 -6.50 -8.85 2.75
N LEU A 108 -7.54 -8.06 2.97
CA LEU A 108 -8.41 -7.58 1.92
C LEU A 108 -7.72 -6.54 1.04
N LEU A 109 -7.86 -6.64 -0.28
CA LEU A 109 -7.63 -5.52 -1.16
C LEU A 109 -8.89 -4.64 -1.14
N LEU A 110 -8.78 -3.44 -0.56
CA LEU A 110 -9.90 -2.48 -0.50
C LEU A 110 -10.05 -1.74 -1.82
N ASP A 111 -8.93 -1.26 -2.35
CA ASP A 111 -8.91 -0.45 -3.56
C ASP A 111 -7.57 -0.57 -4.29
N TYR A 112 -7.58 -0.17 -5.56
CA TYR A 112 -6.37 0.06 -6.33
C TYR A 112 -6.54 1.32 -7.18
N TYR A 113 -5.47 2.08 -7.35
CA TYR A 113 -5.46 3.23 -8.25
C TYR A 113 -4.07 3.47 -8.84
N THR A 114 -3.99 4.33 -9.85
CA THR A 114 -2.73 4.68 -10.52
C THR A 114 -2.56 6.19 -10.49
N GLU A 115 -1.42 6.66 -9.98
CA GLU A 115 -1.00 8.06 -10.08
C GLU A 115 -0.20 8.31 -11.38
N ALA A 116 0.01 9.59 -11.70
CA ALA A 116 0.85 10.02 -12.81
C ALA A 116 2.21 9.29 -12.83
N GLY A 117 2.72 8.99 -14.03
CA GLY A 117 3.96 8.23 -14.19
C GLY A 117 3.81 6.73 -13.92
N ASN A 118 2.62 6.17 -14.14
CA ASN A 118 2.30 4.75 -13.97
C ASN A 118 2.65 4.22 -12.57
N GLN A 119 2.40 5.06 -11.56
CA GLN A 119 2.68 4.75 -10.17
C GLN A 119 1.46 4.09 -9.55
N HIS A 120 1.42 2.77 -9.64
CA HIS A 120 0.33 1.99 -9.09
C HIS A 120 0.34 2.00 -7.55
N ARG A 121 -0.86 1.90 -6.99
CA ARG A 121 -1.17 1.98 -5.57
C ARG A 121 -2.18 0.88 -5.23
N LEU A 122 -1.91 0.15 -4.15
CA LEU A 122 -2.82 -0.84 -3.59
C LEU A 122 -3.16 -0.44 -2.17
N VAL A 123 -4.43 -0.51 -1.82
CA VAL A 123 -4.96 -0.10 -0.52
C VAL A 123 -5.44 -1.32 0.24
N PHE A 124 -4.91 -1.50 1.45
CA PHE A 124 -5.25 -2.60 2.35
C PHE A 124 -5.64 -2.04 3.71
N PRO A 125 -6.48 -2.72 4.51
CA PRO A 125 -6.70 -2.36 5.90
C PRO A 125 -5.37 -2.32 6.66
N GLU A 126 -5.25 -1.41 7.62
CA GLU A 126 -4.15 -1.46 8.57
C GLU A 126 -4.22 -2.77 9.39
N VAL A 127 -3.06 -3.37 9.63
CA VAL A 127 -2.90 -4.61 10.41
C VAL A 127 -1.88 -4.39 11.52
N ASP A 128 -2.02 -5.15 12.61
CA ASP A 128 -1.21 -4.98 13.82
C ASP A 128 0.30 -5.15 13.60
N GLY A 129 0.69 -5.93 12.59
CA GLY A 129 2.09 -6.11 12.21
C GLY A 129 2.32 -7.32 11.32
N SER A 130 3.56 -7.49 10.87
CA SER A 130 3.91 -8.66 10.09
C SER A 130 4.15 -9.89 10.96
N PHE A 131 3.85 -11.06 10.42
CA PHE A 131 4.16 -12.34 11.07
C PHE A 131 5.66 -12.47 11.40
N SER A 132 6.53 -11.97 10.51
CA SER A 132 7.98 -11.95 10.72
C SER A 132 8.36 -11.09 11.94
N ALA A 133 7.77 -9.90 12.08
CA ALA A 133 8.03 -9.04 13.23
C ALA A 133 7.51 -9.67 14.53
N TRP A 134 6.31 -10.27 14.52
CA TRP A 134 5.79 -11.01 15.66
C TRP A 134 6.72 -12.18 16.05
N CYS A 135 7.19 -12.96 15.07
CA CYS A 135 8.14 -14.05 15.28
C CYS A 135 9.43 -13.57 15.95
N GLU A 136 9.99 -12.45 15.48
CA GLU A 136 11.24 -11.88 16.03
C GLU A 136 11.08 -11.40 17.47
N MET A 137 9.92 -10.84 17.84
CA MET A 137 9.72 -10.29 19.19
C MET A 137 9.36 -11.32 20.25
N ALA A 138 8.40 -12.20 19.95
CA ALA A 138 7.82 -13.12 20.95
C ALA A 138 7.47 -14.49 20.36
N GLY A 139 7.11 -14.53 19.08
CA GLY A 139 6.59 -15.73 18.45
C GLY A 139 7.58 -16.88 18.39
N LYS A 140 8.89 -16.62 18.29
CA LYS A 140 9.90 -17.70 18.19
C LYS A 140 9.82 -18.70 19.34
N ALA A 141 9.71 -18.23 20.58
CA ALA A 141 9.61 -19.09 21.76
C ALA A 141 8.23 -19.79 21.87
N ALA A 142 7.20 -19.24 21.23
CA ALA A 142 5.88 -19.87 21.16
C ALA A 142 5.82 -20.96 20.08
N LEU A 143 6.56 -20.80 18.98
CA LEU A 143 6.59 -21.73 17.84
C LEU A 143 7.63 -22.84 18.02
N PHE A 144 8.76 -22.55 18.67
CA PHE A 144 9.87 -23.48 18.82
C PHE A 144 10.31 -23.65 20.28
N ASP A 145 10.60 -24.88 20.67
CA ASP A 145 11.24 -25.17 21.96
C ASP A 145 12.73 -24.78 21.96
N GLU A 146 13.39 -24.91 23.11
CA GLU A 146 14.82 -24.60 23.28
C GLU A 146 15.73 -25.47 22.40
N GLN A 147 15.25 -26.62 21.92
CA GLN A 147 15.95 -27.51 21.02
C GLN A 147 15.61 -27.25 19.54
N GLY A 148 14.83 -26.21 19.24
CA GLY A 148 14.44 -25.80 17.89
C GLY A 148 13.33 -26.64 17.26
N ARG A 149 12.61 -27.46 18.03
CA ARG A 149 11.51 -28.29 17.52
C ARG A 149 10.21 -27.51 17.60
N MET A 150 9.28 -27.77 16.66
CA MET A 150 7.95 -27.15 16.70
C MET A 150 7.20 -27.52 17.98
N THR A 151 6.62 -26.51 18.62
CA THR A 151 5.75 -26.69 19.79
C THR A 151 4.44 -27.40 19.39
N HIS A 152 3.69 -27.87 20.40
CA HIS A 152 2.38 -28.49 20.18
C HIS A 152 1.38 -27.58 19.45
N LEU A 153 1.57 -26.26 19.54
CA LEU A 153 0.71 -25.27 18.92
C LEU A 153 0.70 -25.43 17.38
N LEU A 154 1.88 -25.57 16.76
CA LEU A 154 2.00 -25.84 15.33
C LEU A 154 1.61 -27.29 14.96
N LYS A 155 1.93 -28.26 15.82
CA LYS A 155 1.58 -29.68 15.55
C LYS A 155 0.08 -29.89 15.41
N ASN A 156 -0.73 -29.16 16.16
CA ASN A 156 -2.19 -29.27 16.11
C ASN A 156 -2.82 -28.50 14.95
N MET A 157 -2.12 -27.54 14.34
CA MET A 157 -2.61 -26.80 13.17
C MET A 157 -2.41 -27.53 11.84
N ALA A 158 -1.55 -28.56 11.82
CA ALA A 158 -1.26 -29.37 10.65
C ALA A 158 -2.15 -30.63 10.53
N ALA A 159 -3.09 -30.82 11.46
CA ALA A 159 -4.06 -31.91 11.49
C ALA A 159 -5.45 -31.39 11.10
#